data_AF-A0A6A4ZKV8-F1
#
_entry.id   AF-A0A6A4ZKV8-F1
#
_cell.length_a   1.000
_cell.length_b   1.000
_cell.length_c   1.000
_cell.angle_alpha   90.00
_cell.angle_beta   90.00
_cell.angle_gamma   90.00
#
_symmetry.space_group_name_H-M   'P 1'
#
loop_
_entity.id
_entity.type
_entity.pdbx_description
1 polymer ?
#
loop_
_entity_poly.entity_id
_entity_poly.type
_entity_poly.pdbx_seq_one_letter_code
_entity_poly.pdbx_strand_id
1 'polypeptide(L)'
;LKLRLVNTIVTCASKRDTVPHEGGSLYHLYDQNPRYKKVPLLSHRGADCFVDCYDVTGCHVKRIRLSLLHCLDLQLHDPKWALHTCVACPRARAVCTIETSPNCTAKEGLPGSRTWLHKGANYCQWVK
;
A
#
# COMPACT_ATOMS: atom_id res chain seq x y z
N LEU A 1 -4.44 10.60 -16.78
CA LEU A 1 -4.23 9.44 -15.90
C LEU A 1 -4.18 9.92 -14.45
N LYS A 2 -5.00 9.34 -13.57
CA LYS A 2 -5.10 9.76 -12.16
C LYS A 2 -4.21 8.84 -11.31
N LEU A 3 -2.99 9.30 -11.02
CA LEU A 3 -1.95 8.52 -10.34
C LEU A 3 -2.30 8.40 -8.85
N ARG A 4 -2.76 7.23 -8.43
CA ARG A 4 -3.05 6.91 -7.02
C ARG A 4 -1.83 6.23 -6.42
N LEU A 5 -1.37 6.66 -5.24
CA LEU A 5 -0.17 6.13 -4.58
C LEU A 5 -0.52 5.17 -3.42
N VAL A 6 0.21 4.07 -3.30
CA VAL A 6 0.08 2.99 -2.29
C VAL A 6 1.39 2.90 -1.52
N ASN A 7 1.27 2.85 -0.20
CA ASN A 7 2.36 2.56 0.73
C ASN A 7 2.04 1.23 1.44
N THR A 8 2.87 0.21 1.26
CA THR A 8 2.72 -1.03 2.03
C THR A 8 3.67 -0.98 3.23
N ILE A 9 3.16 -1.11 4.45
CA ILE A 9 3.99 -1.05 5.66
C ILE A 9 4.21 -2.47 6.17
N VAL A 10 5.48 -2.89 6.18
CA VAL A 10 5.95 -4.05 6.93
C VAL A 10 6.93 -3.51 7.96
N THR A 11 6.59 -3.57 9.23
CA THR A 11 7.48 -3.14 10.31
C THR A 11 8.47 -4.25 10.62
N CYS A 12 9.70 -4.13 10.14
CA CYS A 12 10.85 -4.85 10.69
C CYS A 12 11.75 -3.83 11.40
N ALA A 13 11.78 -3.89 12.74
CA ALA A 13 12.60 -3.00 13.56
C ALA A 13 14.09 -3.34 13.36
N SER A 14 14.86 -2.41 12.79
CA SER A 14 16.32 -2.50 12.68
C SER A 14 16.96 -1.50 13.63
N LYS A 15 17.85 -1.98 14.52
CA LYS A 15 18.64 -1.17 15.45
C LYS A 15 19.94 -0.65 14.80
N ARG A 16 19.84 0.33 13.90
CA ARG A 16 20.96 1.20 13.49
C ARG A 16 20.41 2.63 13.32
N ASP A 17 21.27 3.65 13.40
CA ASP A 17 21.03 5.08 13.06
C ASP A 17 20.65 5.30 11.59
N THR A 18 19.77 4.44 11.07
CA THR A 18 19.29 4.45 9.70
C THR A 18 17.87 4.97 9.75
N VAL A 19 17.66 6.11 9.08
CA VAL A 19 16.34 6.68 8.87
C VAL A 19 15.36 5.58 8.43
N PRO A 20 14.23 5.37 9.14
CA PRO A 20 13.24 4.36 8.81
C PRO A 20 12.78 4.46 7.35
N HIS A 21 12.73 3.30 6.69
CA HIS A 21 12.18 3.16 5.33
C HIS A 21 10.84 2.43 5.38
N GLU A 22 9.79 3.08 4.91
CA GLU A 22 8.45 2.50 4.75
C GLU A 22 8.15 2.28 3.25
N GLY A 23 7.27 1.33 2.93
CA GLY A 23 6.86 1.06 1.55
C GLY A 23 7.56 -0.13 0.89
N GLY A 24 7.30 -0.33 -0.40
CA GLY A 24 7.95 -1.36 -1.21
C GLY A 24 7.51 -2.81 -0.95
N SER A 25 6.70 -3.10 0.07
CA SER A 25 6.18 -4.46 0.27
C SER A 25 5.16 -4.90 -0.79
N LEU A 26 4.69 -3.98 -1.64
CA LEU A 26 4.02 -4.31 -2.91
C LEU A 26 4.86 -5.26 -3.78
N TYR A 27 6.19 -5.15 -3.76
CA TYR A 27 7.07 -6.02 -4.54
C TYR A 27 7.12 -7.45 -3.98
N HIS A 28 6.99 -7.61 -2.66
CA HIS A 28 6.88 -8.94 -2.07
C HIS A 28 5.58 -9.63 -2.51
N LEU A 29 4.49 -8.87 -2.66
CA LEU A 29 3.24 -9.37 -3.22
C LEU A 29 3.43 -9.83 -4.68
N TYR A 30 4.19 -9.09 -5.48
CA TYR A 30 4.51 -9.46 -6.86
C TYR A 30 5.36 -10.72 -6.96
N ASP A 31 6.29 -10.91 -6.03
CA ASP A 31 7.14 -12.10 -5.97
C ASP A 31 6.32 -13.34 -5.56
N GLN A 32 5.30 -13.17 -4.70
CA GLN A 32 4.37 -14.23 -4.31
C GLN A 32 3.40 -14.62 -5.44
N ASN A 33 2.89 -13.64 -6.18
CA ASN A 33 2.01 -13.88 -7.31
C ASN A 33 2.17 -12.74 -8.35
N PRO A 34 2.84 -12.99 -9.49
CA PRO A 34 3.08 -11.98 -10.51
C PRO A 34 1.81 -11.37 -11.11
N ARG A 35 0.64 -12.04 -10.99
CA ARG A 35 -0.64 -11.56 -11.55
C ARG A 35 -1.11 -10.25 -10.92
N TYR A 36 -0.61 -9.90 -9.73
CA TYR A 36 -0.85 -8.60 -9.12
C TYR A 36 -0.25 -7.43 -9.93
N LYS A 37 0.60 -7.68 -10.92
CA LYS A 37 1.06 -6.66 -11.87
C LYS A 37 0.02 -6.46 -12.99
N LYS A 38 -0.79 -5.41 -12.88
CA LYS A 38 -1.81 -5.08 -13.90
C LYS A 38 -1.19 -4.72 -15.25
N VAL A 39 -0.02 -4.08 -15.24
CA VAL A 39 0.71 -3.62 -16.44
C VAL A 39 2.12 -4.22 -16.45
N PRO A 40 2.27 -5.52 -16.79
CA PRO A 40 3.53 -6.25 -16.63
C PRO A 40 4.69 -5.69 -17.46
N LEU A 41 4.40 -4.97 -18.54
CA LEU A 41 5.39 -4.32 -19.40
C LEU A 41 5.91 -2.99 -18.82
N LEU A 42 5.24 -2.43 -17.81
CA LEU A 42 5.69 -1.22 -17.13
C LEU A 42 6.69 -1.59 -16.03
N SER A 43 7.78 -0.83 -15.93
CA SER A 43 8.64 -0.90 -14.74
C SER A 43 7.93 -0.24 -13.55
N HIS A 44 7.23 -1.03 -12.73
CA HIS A 44 6.56 -0.51 -11.53
C HIS A 44 7.57 0.15 -10.58
N ARG A 45 8.77 -0.43 -10.44
CA ARG A 45 9.85 0.15 -9.62
C ARG A 45 10.31 1.50 -10.14
N GLY A 46 10.34 1.68 -11.45
CA GLY A 46 10.69 2.95 -12.08
C GLY A 46 9.59 4.01 -11.97
N ALA A 47 8.35 3.59 -11.72
CA ALA A 47 7.20 4.49 -11.53
C ALA A 47 6.93 4.83 -10.06
N ASP A 48 7.75 4.33 -9.12
CA ASP A 48 7.62 4.67 -7.72
C ASP A 48 8.10 6.09 -7.43
N CYS A 49 7.48 6.71 -6.42
CA CYS A 49 7.91 7.98 -5.88
C CYS A 49 8.44 7.78 -4.45
N PHE A 50 9.37 8.63 -4.03
CA PHE A 50 9.88 8.63 -2.67
C PHE A 50 9.51 9.94 -1.98
N VAL A 51 9.06 9.84 -0.72
CA VAL A 51 8.72 11.00 0.11
C VAL A 51 9.62 10.98 1.32
N ASP A 52 10.46 12.00 1.42
CA ASP A 52 11.30 12.24 2.59
C ASP A 52 10.52 13.09 3.59
N CYS A 53 10.41 12.60 4.81
CA CYS A 53 9.71 13.24 5.90
C CYS A 53 10.75 13.87 6.83
N TYR A 54 10.60 15.15 7.10
CA TYR A 54 11.44 15.89 8.03
C TYR A 54 10.59 16.34 9.24
N ASP A 55 11.19 16.39 10.42
CA ASP A 55 10.55 17.00 11.58
C ASP A 55 10.68 18.52 11.58
N VAL A 56 10.12 19.15 12.63
CA VAL A 56 10.15 20.60 12.82
C VAL A 56 11.55 21.18 12.98
N THR A 57 12.55 20.34 13.30
CA THR A 57 13.96 20.74 13.43
C THR A 57 14.74 20.57 12.13
N GLY A 58 14.11 20.03 11.08
CA GLY A 58 14.75 19.71 9.81
C GLY A 58 15.50 18.37 9.82
N CYS A 59 15.34 17.54 10.84
CA CYS A 59 15.94 16.20 10.86
C CYS A 59 15.12 15.25 9.98
N HIS A 60 15.81 14.46 9.16
CA HIS A 60 15.17 13.45 8.30
C HIS A 60 14.67 12.28 9.16
N VAL A 61 13.35 12.18 9.34
CA VAL A 61 12.73 11.21 10.24
C VAL A 61 12.32 9.91 9.57
N LYS A 62 11.96 9.92 8.28
CA LYS A 62 11.67 8.71 7.50
C LYS A 62 11.60 8.96 6.01
N ARG A 63 11.85 7.91 5.22
CA ARG A 63 11.62 7.86 3.77
C ARG A 63 10.51 6.87 3.45
N ILE A 64 9.51 7.30 2.68
CA ILE A 64 8.38 6.47 2.28
C ILE A 64 8.45 6.22 0.77
N ARG A 65 8.48 4.95 0.37
CA ARG A 65 8.35 4.53 -1.03
C ARG A 65 6.87 4.33 -1.39
N LEU A 66 6.40 5.10 -2.35
CA LEU A 66 5.03 5.09 -2.84
C LEU A 66 4.97 4.46 -4.22
N SER A 67 4.07 3.49 -4.39
CA SER A 67 3.85 2.79 -5.65
C SER A 67 2.49 3.13 -6.26
N LEU A 68 2.39 3.11 -7.58
CA LEU A 68 1.13 3.43 -8.25
C LEU A 68 0.07 2.34 -8.06
N LEU A 69 -1.02 2.66 -7.38
CA LEU A 69 -2.19 1.78 -7.18
C LEU A 69 -2.78 1.33 -8.51
N HIS A 70 -2.72 2.18 -9.54
CA HIS A 70 -3.25 1.83 -10.86
C HIS A 70 -2.53 0.63 -11.49
N CYS A 71 -1.28 0.39 -11.08
CA CYS A 71 -0.49 -0.74 -11.57
C CYS A 71 -0.75 -2.02 -10.76
N LEU A 72 -1.46 -1.94 -9.64
CA LEU A 72 -1.87 -3.08 -8.83
C LEU A 72 -3.19 -3.65 -9.36
N ASP A 73 -3.18 -4.93 -9.70
CA ASP A 73 -4.38 -5.71 -9.94
C ASP A 73 -4.91 -6.24 -8.61
N LEU A 74 -6.23 -6.21 -8.38
CA LEU A 74 -6.81 -6.69 -7.11
C LEU A 74 -7.16 -8.18 -7.15
N GLN A 75 -6.99 -8.85 -8.30
CA GLN A 75 -7.26 -10.28 -8.50
C GLN A 75 -8.67 -10.71 -8.05
N LEU A 76 -9.67 -9.86 -8.26
CA LEU A 76 -11.04 -10.08 -7.78
C LEU A 76 -11.73 -11.32 -8.40
N HIS A 77 -11.17 -11.88 -9.48
CA HIS A 77 -11.66 -13.10 -10.11
C HIS A 77 -11.24 -14.39 -9.39
N ASP A 78 -10.24 -14.34 -8.51
CA ASP A 78 -9.74 -15.50 -7.76
C ASP A 78 -9.85 -15.26 -6.26
N PRO A 79 -10.86 -15.84 -5.57
CA PRO A 79 -11.09 -15.62 -4.14
C PRO A 79 -9.88 -15.91 -3.25
N LYS A 80 -8.97 -16.80 -3.68
CA LYS A 80 -7.74 -17.13 -2.93
C LYS A 80 -6.76 -15.97 -2.92
N TRP A 81 -6.73 -15.16 -3.97
CA TRP A 81 -5.77 -14.07 -4.17
C TRP A 81 -6.43 -12.69 -4.20
N ALA A 82 -7.76 -12.61 -4.06
CA ALA A 82 -8.49 -11.35 -4.11
C ALA A 82 -8.08 -10.40 -2.99
N LEU A 83 -7.64 -9.20 -3.37
CA LEU A 83 -7.41 -8.06 -2.49
C LEU A 83 -8.67 -7.21 -2.43
N HIS A 84 -9.41 -7.37 -1.34
CA HIS A 84 -10.62 -6.57 -1.14
C HIS A 84 -10.29 -5.19 -0.62
N THR A 85 -11.03 -4.18 -1.11
CA THR A 85 -10.92 -2.83 -0.58
C THR A 85 -11.70 -2.73 0.73
N CYS A 86 -11.03 -2.36 1.82
CA CYS A 86 -11.71 -2.05 3.08
C CYS A 86 -12.44 -0.71 2.96
N VAL A 87 -13.75 -0.71 3.23
CA VAL A 87 -14.60 0.50 3.26
C VAL A 87 -14.92 0.94 4.70
N ALA A 88 -14.93 0.01 5.65
CA ALA A 88 -15.35 0.27 7.04
C ALA A 88 -14.27 0.88 7.93
N CYS A 89 -13.03 1.02 7.44
CA CYS A 89 -11.90 1.49 8.23
C CYS A 89 -11.46 2.88 7.76
N PRO A 90 -11.95 3.98 8.37
CA PRO A 90 -11.42 5.30 8.12
C PRO A 90 -9.98 5.37 8.68
N ARG A 91 -8.98 5.34 7.80
CA ARG A 91 -7.58 5.52 8.19
C ARG A 91 -7.16 6.97 8.00
N ALA A 92 -6.54 7.55 9.02
CA ALA A 92 -5.98 8.91 8.98
C ALA A 92 -4.71 9.05 8.11
N ARG A 93 -4.42 8.10 7.23
CA ARG A 93 -3.25 8.13 6.34
C ARG A 93 -3.61 8.71 5.00
N ALA A 94 -2.74 9.53 4.42
CA ALA A 94 -2.95 10.10 3.07
C ALA A 94 -2.76 9.08 1.92
N VAL A 95 -2.21 7.90 2.23
CA VAL A 95 -1.80 6.87 1.25
C VAL A 95 -2.57 5.57 1.49
N CYS A 96 -2.78 4.78 0.44
CA CYS A 96 -3.39 3.46 0.58
C CYS A 96 -2.40 2.48 1.24
N THR A 97 -2.87 1.53 2.03
CA THR A 97 -2.04 0.48 2.63
C THR A 97 -2.59 -0.91 2.35
N ILE A 98 -1.70 -1.87 2.07
CA ILE A 98 -2.07 -3.29 1.98
C ILE A 98 -1.67 -3.95 3.28
N GLU A 99 -2.61 -4.57 3.98
CA GLU A 99 -2.34 -5.22 5.26
C GLU A 99 -2.99 -6.60 5.32
N THR A 100 -2.28 -7.53 5.94
CA THR A 100 -2.74 -8.92 6.18
C THR A 100 -3.43 -9.06 7.55
N SER A 101 -3.86 -7.95 8.15
CA SER A 101 -4.21 -7.90 9.57
C SER A 101 -5.60 -8.50 9.88
N PRO A 102 -5.73 -9.32 10.93
CA PRO A 102 -7.02 -9.79 11.45
C PRO A 102 -7.81 -8.70 12.21
N ASN A 103 -7.27 -7.49 12.39
CA ASN A 103 -7.90 -6.42 13.18
C ASN A 103 -8.67 -5.40 12.32
N CYS A 104 -8.82 -5.66 11.01
CA CYS A 104 -9.75 -4.88 10.20
C CYS A 104 -11.18 -5.18 10.67
N THR A 105 -11.94 -4.16 11.03
CA THR A 105 -13.36 -4.28 11.46
C THR A 105 -14.31 -4.57 10.31
N ALA A 106 -13.86 -4.51 9.05
CA ALA A 106 -14.65 -4.82 7.85
C ALA A 106 -14.92 -6.33 7.65
N LYS A 107 -14.98 -7.12 8.73
CA LYS A 107 -15.13 -8.60 8.68
C LYS A 107 -16.50 -9.09 8.22
N GLU A 108 -17.41 -8.22 7.80
CA GLU A 108 -18.70 -8.69 7.32
C GLU A 108 -18.58 -9.20 5.89
N GLY A 109 -18.41 -10.52 5.76
CA GLY A 109 -18.99 -11.26 4.62
C GLY A 109 -18.08 -12.06 3.70
N LEU A 110 -16.75 -12.12 3.88
CA LEU A 110 -15.88 -12.89 2.97
C LEU A 110 -14.98 -13.88 3.72
N PRO A 111 -15.41 -15.15 3.87
CA PRO A 111 -14.59 -16.20 4.43
C PRO A 111 -13.45 -16.56 3.46
N GLY A 112 -12.22 -16.09 3.74
CA GLY A 112 -11.01 -16.62 3.10
C GLY A 112 -9.96 -15.59 2.66
N SER A 113 -10.32 -14.33 2.41
CA SER A 113 -9.31 -13.33 2.03
C SER A 113 -8.53 -12.85 3.25
N ARG A 114 -7.21 -13.06 3.21
CA ARG A 114 -6.28 -12.68 4.29
C ARG A 114 -5.71 -11.28 4.12
N THR A 115 -5.96 -10.61 3.00
CA THR A 115 -5.26 -9.36 2.66
C THR A 115 -6.20 -8.30 2.12
N TRP A 116 -6.12 -7.11 2.71
CA TRP A 116 -7.03 -6.01 2.44
C TRP A 116 -6.25 -4.79 1.94
N LEU A 117 -6.83 -4.10 0.96
CA LEU A 117 -6.41 -2.76 0.56
C LEU A 117 -7.21 -1.73 1.36
N HIS A 118 -6.54 -1.02 2.26
CA HIS A 118 -7.09 0.13 2.94
C HIS A 118 -6.83 1.38 2.12
N LYS A 119 -7.89 2.11 1.77
CA LYS A 119 -7.72 3.42 1.13
C LYS A 119 -7.26 4.44 2.18
N GLY A 120 -6.36 5.34 1.78
CA GLY A 120 -6.05 6.51 2.60
C GLY A 120 -7.27 7.45 2.73
N ALA A 121 -7.27 8.31 3.74
CA ALA A 121 -8.25 9.39 3.91
C ALA A 121 -8.33 10.23 2.62
N ASN A 122 -9.43 10.06 1.89
CA ASN A 122 -9.70 10.72 0.62
C ASN A 122 -10.75 11.83 0.78
N TYR A 123 -10.52 12.78 1.70
CA TYR A 123 -11.13 14.11 1.56
C TYR A 123 -10.42 14.96 0.50
N CYS A 124 -9.47 14.36 -0.23
CA CYS A 124 -8.87 14.97 -1.40
C CYS A 124 -9.93 14.98 -2.53
N GLN A 125 -10.54 16.14 -2.76
CA GLN A 125 -11.48 16.41 -3.87
C GLN A 125 -10.93 16.01 -5.25
N TRP A 126 -9.61 15.94 -5.36
CA TRP A 126 -8.90 15.50 -6.55
C TRP A 126 -8.88 13.98 -6.72
N VAL A 127 -9.48 13.18 -5.82
CA VAL A 127 -9.54 11.71 -5.85
C VAL A 127 -11.00 11.21 -5.84
N LYS A 128 -11.83 11.74 -6.76
CA LYS A 128 -13.04 11.05 -7.25
C LYS A 128 -12.71 9.71 -7.92
#